data_AF-A0A939UAJ2-F1
#
_entry.id   AF-A0A939UAJ2-F1
#
_cell.length_a   1.000
_cell.length_b   1.000
_cell.length_c   1.000
_cell.angle_alpha   90.00
_cell.angle_beta   90.00
_cell.angle_gamma   90.00
#
_symmetry.space_group_name_H-M   'P 1'
#
loop_
_entity.id
_entity.type
_entity.pdbx_description
1 polymer ?
#
loop_
_entity_poly.entity_id
_entity_poly.type
_entity_poly.pdbx_seq_one_letter_code
_entity_poly.pdbx_strand_id
1 'polypeptide(L)'
;MKKKIFIILIIFSMTLALTAQNKPVVQDIQANPSKGTRINISWTLPADPQPEITKLLVYRDTRPISAYNQLASAVFIAELSPWETSYTDVVQDYNDYYYAVIAFTDSPFDMIFVSMNSTVEGVHLIAPEEKDIEPKKKAEEKLYTDGTMRETPLPFINYVEGQGQETLISDQTAQTASSLGVSSSKTARSRVSPYFFEEDLVSPDSGDDFLLFEVLKTTFVQEKYEEAIVLLNKLNGTNISQSVRNRVNFYIAQAYFFTGDFEQAAMFFAKTAQAFPLQTKIWMNYTLDRIALPE
;
A
#
# COMPACT_ATOMS: atom_id res chain seq x y z
N MET A 1 17.27 -76.47 -9.21
CA MET A 1 15.92 -75.95 -8.93
C MET A 1 16.05 -74.65 -8.16
N LYS A 2 15.73 -73.50 -8.78
CA LYS A 2 15.83 -72.17 -8.16
C LYS A 2 14.50 -71.85 -7.47
N LYS A 3 14.46 -71.76 -6.13
CA LYS A 3 13.30 -71.23 -5.40
C LYS A 3 13.50 -69.73 -5.19
N LYS A 4 12.56 -68.95 -5.73
CA LYS A 4 12.49 -67.49 -5.63
C LYS A 4 11.83 -67.08 -4.31
N ILE A 5 12.49 -66.14 -3.64
CA ILE A 5 12.01 -64.97 -2.87
C ILE A 5 10.51 -64.88 -2.58
N PHE A 6 10.17 -64.65 -1.30
CA PHE A 6 9.19 -63.64 -0.92
C PHE A 6 9.43 -63.19 0.54
N ILE A 7 10.01 -62.01 0.72
CA ILE A 7 10.11 -61.33 2.02
C ILE A 7 9.03 -60.26 2.00
N ILE A 8 7.98 -60.43 2.82
CA ILE A 8 6.90 -59.47 3.01
C ILE A 8 7.34 -58.54 4.14
N LEU A 9 7.72 -57.30 3.79
CA LEU A 9 7.96 -56.23 4.75
C LEU A 9 6.64 -55.48 4.96
N ILE A 10 5.94 -55.77 6.07
CA ILE A 10 4.77 -55.00 6.51
C ILE A 10 5.30 -53.72 7.15
N ILE A 11 5.23 -52.61 6.42
CA ILE A 11 5.45 -51.26 6.95
C ILE A 11 4.12 -50.80 7.55
N PHE A 12 4.00 -50.90 8.87
CA PHE A 12 2.89 -50.35 9.64
C PHE A 12 3.10 -48.84 9.77
N SER A 13 2.54 -48.08 8.82
CA SER A 13 2.43 -46.63 8.87
C SER A 13 1.38 -46.25 9.92
N MET A 14 1.79 -46.16 11.18
CA MET A 14 0.99 -45.53 12.22
C MET A 14 1.17 -44.02 12.13
N THR A 15 0.31 -43.36 11.33
CA THR A 15 0.19 -41.90 11.37
C THR A 15 -0.43 -41.52 12.69
N LEU A 16 0.39 -41.06 13.64
CA LEU A 16 -0.09 -40.23 14.75
C LEU A 16 -0.67 -38.96 14.11
N ALA A 17 -1.99 -38.93 13.96
CA ALA A 17 -2.68 -37.66 13.79
C ALA A 17 -2.52 -36.90 15.10
N LEU A 18 -1.56 -35.97 15.16
CA LEU A 18 -1.60 -34.91 16.17
C LEU A 18 -2.94 -34.20 15.95
N THR A 19 -3.87 -34.34 16.89
CA THR A 19 -5.06 -33.50 16.92
C THR A 19 -4.60 -32.08 17.17
N ALA A 20 -4.50 -31.28 16.11
CA ALA A 20 -4.34 -29.84 16.23
C ALA A 20 -5.56 -29.34 17.02
N GLN A 21 -5.35 -28.95 18.27
CA GLN A 21 -6.38 -28.25 19.02
C GLN A 21 -6.64 -26.93 18.31
N ASN A 22 -7.82 -26.81 17.70
CA ASN A 22 -8.26 -25.58 17.04
C ASN A 22 -8.52 -24.52 18.11
N LYS A 23 -7.55 -23.64 18.30
CA LYS A 23 -7.64 -22.57 19.28
C LYS A 23 -8.82 -21.65 18.94
N PRO A 24 -9.55 -21.12 19.94
CA PRO A 24 -10.66 -20.18 19.74
C PRO A 24 -10.12 -18.79 19.41
N VAL A 25 -9.45 -18.66 18.26
CA VAL A 25 -8.87 -17.40 17.79
C VAL A 25 -9.54 -17.05 16.49
N VAL A 26 -10.04 -15.82 16.43
CA VAL A 26 -10.59 -15.23 15.21
C VAL A 26 -9.47 -15.06 14.18
N GLN A 27 -9.76 -15.38 12.92
CA GLN A 27 -8.80 -15.38 11.83
C GLN A 27 -9.23 -14.39 10.74
N ASP A 28 -8.27 -13.97 9.93
CA ASP A 28 -8.49 -13.17 8.72
C ASP A 28 -9.39 -11.93 8.95
N ILE A 29 -9.16 -11.21 10.05
CA ILE A 29 -9.86 -9.95 10.26
C ILE A 29 -9.54 -8.96 9.13
N GLN A 30 -10.59 -8.44 8.52
CA GLN A 30 -10.53 -7.40 7.50
C GLN A 30 -11.46 -6.28 7.89
N ALA A 31 -11.00 -5.05 7.72
CA ALA A 31 -11.83 -3.87 7.85
C ALA A 31 -11.81 -3.13 6.51
N ASN A 32 -12.98 -2.74 6.02
CA ASN A 32 -13.14 -2.08 4.74
C ASN A 32 -14.10 -0.89 4.90
N PRO A 33 -13.75 0.29 4.37
CA PRO A 33 -14.65 1.43 4.42
C PRO A 33 -15.88 1.19 3.52
N SER A 34 -17.06 1.52 4.02
CA SER A 34 -18.31 1.50 3.28
C SER A 34 -18.76 2.92 2.94
N LYS A 35 -19.85 3.06 2.20
CA LYS A 35 -20.38 4.38 1.82
C LYS A 35 -20.82 5.17 3.06
N GLY A 36 -20.37 6.42 3.16
CA GLY A 36 -20.72 7.33 4.25
C GLY A 36 -19.80 7.19 5.44
N THR A 37 -20.37 7.06 6.64
CA THR A 37 -19.67 7.06 7.93
C THR A 37 -19.49 5.65 8.52
N ARG A 38 -19.43 4.62 7.67
CA ARG A 38 -19.51 3.20 8.08
C ARG A 38 -18.25 2.44 7.70
N ILE A 39 -17.71 1.67 8.64
CA ILE A 39 -16.61 0.74 8.40
C ILE A 39 -17.14 -0.67 8.65
N ASN A 40 -17.03 -1.54 7.64
CA ASN A 40 -17.43 -2.93 7.74
C ASN A 40 -16.23 -3.78 8.12
N ILE A 41 -16.38 -4.55 9.19
CA ILE A 41 -15.37 -5.44 9.73
C ILE A 41 -15.89 -6.86 9.53
N SER A 42 -15.05 -7.75 9.02
CA SER A 42 -15.38 -9.15 8.79
C SER A 42 -14.22 -10.05 9.25
N TRP A 43 -14.54 -11.26 9.67
CA TRP A 43 -13.55 -12.24 10.13
C TRP A 43 -14.04 -13.67 9.93
N THR A 44 -13.10 -14.61 10.03
CA THR A 44 -13.35 -16.04 9.93
C THR A 44 -13.27 -16.68 11.31
N LEU A 45 -14.27 -17.47 11.66
CA LEU A 45 -14.28 -18.27 12.89
C LEU A 45 -13.70 -19.67 12.62
N PRO A 46 -12.96 -20.25 13.58
CA PRO A 46 -12.51 -21.64 13.48
C PRO A 46 -13.71 -22.60 13.45
N ALA A 47 -13.62 -23.69 12.70
CA ALA A 47 -14.74 -24.60 12.45
C ALA A 47 -15.20 -25.41 13.70
N ASP A 48 -14.30 -25.64 14.65
CA ASP A 48 -14.59 -26.34 15.92
C ASP A 48 -13.64 -25.82 17.00
N PRO A 49 -13.89 -24.63 17.58
CA PRO A 49 -13.03 -24.05 18.59
C PRO A 49 -13.07 -24.88 19.88
N GLN A 50 -11.89 -25.25 20.38
CA GLN A 50 -11.75 -25.85 21.71
C GLN A 50 -10.83 -24.96 22.57
N PRO A 51 -11.34 -24.31 23.64
CA PRO A 51 -12.73 -24.31 24.15
C PRO A 51 -13.74 -23.53 23.28
N GLU A 52 -15.04 -23.76 23.48
CA GLU A 52 -16.14 -23.14 22.71
C GLU A 52 -16.22 -21.63 22.95
N ILE A 53 -16.45 -20.87 21.88
CA ILE A 53 -16.60 -19.41 21.94
C ILE A 53 -18.00 -19.09 22.47
N THR A 54 -18.05 -18.35 23.58
CA THR A 54 -19.30 -17.89 24.20
C THR A 54 -19.71 -16.53 23.68
N LYS A 55 -18.75 -15.64 23.41
CA LYS A 55 -19.00 -14.29 22.85
C LYS A 55 -17.78 -13.72 22.14
N LEU A 56 -18.01 -12.71 21.32
CA LEU A 56 -16.95 -11.97 20.62
C LEU A 56 -16.96 -10.51 21.10
N LEU A 57 -15.76 -9.95 21.34
CA LEU A 57 -15.58 -8.57 21.78
C LEU A 57 -14.83 -7.79 20.71
N VAL A 58 -15.41 -6.69 20.25
CA VAL A 58 -14.81 -5.83 19.22
C VAL A 58 -14.24 -4.56 19.86
N TYR A 59 -12.98 -4.28 19.55
CA TYR A 59 -12.24 -3.12 20.02
C TYR A 59 -11.75 -2.27 18.85
N ARG A 60 -11.61 -0.96 19.08
CA ARG A 60 -11.05 0.01 18.14
C ARG A 60 -10.06 0.93 18.83
N ASP A 61 -8.97 1.25 18.14
CA ASP A 61 -8.00 2.27 18.55
C ASP A 61 -7.54 3.05 17.31
N THR A 62 -6.94 4.23 17.50
CA THR A 62 -6.29 5.02 16.44
C THR A 62 -4.82 4.64 16.26
N ARG A 63 -4.36 3.60 16.95
CA ARG A 63 -3.01 3.02 16.85
C ARG A 63 -3.09 1.50 16.68
N PRO A 64 -2.10 0.86 16.05
CA PRO A 64 -2.09 -0.59 15.90
C PRO A 64 -2.18 -1.31 17.24
N ILE A 65 -3.12 -2.26 17.34
CA ILE A 65 -3.29 -3.12 18.51
C ILE A 65 -2.51 -4.42 18.26
N SER A 66 -1.31 -4.51 18.82
CA SER A 66 -0.40 -5.66 18.66
C SER A 66 -0.29 -6.55 19.91
N ALA A 67 -0.74 -6.07 21.07
CA ALA A 67 -0.66 -6.80 22.33
C ALA A 67 -1.92 -6.62 23.18
N TYR A 68 -2.26 -7.65 23.95
CA TYR A 68 -3.49 -7.69 24.76
C TYR A 68 -3.58 -6.57 25.80
N ASN A 69 -2.45 -6.14 26.37
CA ASN A 69 -2.40 -5.01 27.33
C ASN A 69 -2.83 -3.67 26.72
N GLN A 70 -2.77 -3.51 25.39
CA GLN A 70 -3.21 -2.30 24.70
C GLN A 70 -4.73 -2.20 24.59
N LEU A 71 -5.46 -3.31 24.80
CA LEU A 71 -6.92 -3.29 24.86
C LEU A 71 -7.45 -2.43 26.00
N ALA A 72 -6.67 -2.23 27.08
CA ALA A 72 -7.05 -1.35 28.18
C ALA A 72 -7.13 0.12 27.77
N SER A 73 -6.38 0.54 26.75
CA SER A 73 -6.46 1.89 26.16
C SER A 73 -7.36 1.96 24.93
N ALA A 74 -7.74 0.81 24.36
CA ALA A 74 -8.61 0.73 23.20
C ALA A 74 -10.07 0.98 23.59
N VAL A 75 -10.85 1.51 22.64
CA VAL A 75 -12.29 1.73 22.81
C VAL A 75 -13.03 0.43 22.54
N PHE A 76 -13.79 -0.04 23.54
CA PHE A 76 -14.72 -1.15 23.36
C PHE A 76 -15.94 -0.70 22.56
N ILE A 77 -16.27 -1.43 21.48
CA ILE A 77 -17.35 -1.05 20.57
C ILE A 77 -18.60 -1.91 20.79
N ALA A 78 -18.43 -3.23 20.80
CA ALA A 78 -19.57 -4.15 20.79
C ALA A 78 -19.23 -5.52 21.39
N GLU A 79 -20.24 -6.11 22.02
CA GLU A 79 -20.30 -7.53 22.38
C GLU A 79 -21.22 -8.23 21.37
N LEU A 80 -20.70 -9.27 20.72
CA LEU A 80 -21.34 -9.96 19.61
C LEU A 80 -21.59 -11.43 19.92
N SER A 81 -22.54 -12.01 19.19
CA SER A 81 -22.87 -13.43 19.32
C SER A 81 -21.72 -14.30 18.79
N PRO A 82 -21.51 -15.50 19.32
CA PRO A 82 -20.31 -16.31 19.00
C PRO A 82 -20.25 -16.81 17.57
N TRP A 83 -21.35 -16.75 16.82
CA TRP A 83 -21.44 -17.13 15.40
C TRP A 83 -21.39 -15.93 14.44
N GLU A 84 -21.32 -14.70 14.94
CA GLU A 84 -21.23 -13.53 14.08
C GLU A 84 -19.83 -13.43 13.46
N THR A 85 -19.80 -13.19 12.15
CA THR A 85 -18.57 -13.10 11.35
C THR A 85 -18.34 -11.70 10.78
N SER A 86 -19.21 -10.75 11.11
CA SER A 86 -19.10 -9.37 10.62
C SER A 86 -19.79 -8.38 11.55
N TYR A 87 -19.28 -7.15 11.56
CA TYR A 87 -19.84 -6.02 12.28
C TYR A 87 -19.64 -4.71 11.52
N THR A 88 -20.59 -3.79 11.63
CA THR A 88 -20.48 -2.46 11.03
C THR A 88 -20.29 -1.42 12.13
N ASP A 89 -19.13 -0.78 12.15
CA ASP A 89 -18.84 0.36 13.00
C ASP A 89 -19.24 1.69 12.33
N VAL A 90 -19.58 2.69 13.14
CA VAL A 90 -19.95 4.03 12.69
C VAL A 90 -18.97 5.04 13.28
N VAL A 91 -18.15 5.65 12.43
CA VAL A 91 -17.13 6.64 12.80
C VAL A 91 -17.44 7.99 12.17
N GLN A 92 -17.15 9.09 12.86
CA GLN A 92 -17.45 10.45 12.38
C GLN A 92 -16.23 11.17 11.82
N ASP A 93 -15.03 10.65 12.12
CA ASP A 93 -13.76 11.28 11.74
C ASP A 93 -13.07 10.51 10.61
N TYR A 94 -12.12 11.17 9.95
CA TYR A 94 -11.30 10.61 8.86
C TYR A 94 -9.95 10.05 9.37
N ASN A 95 -9.88 9.69 10.65
CA ASN A 95 -8.68 9.10 11.24
C ASN A 95 -8.52 7.63 10.80
N ASP A 96 -7.29 7.13 10.85
CA ASP A 96 -7.01 5.71 10.69
C ASP A 96 -7.43 4.94 11.95
N TYR A 97 -8.30 3.95 11.77
CA TYR A 97 -8.77 3.08 12.83
C TYR A 97 -8.25 1.66 12.68
N TYR A 98 -7.83 1.08 13.80
CA TYR A 98 -7.39 -0.29 13.93
C TYR A 98 -8.40 -1.06 14.76
N TYR A 99 -8.74 -2.28 14.33
CA TYR A 99 -9.74 -3.11 14.97
C TYR A 99 -9.14 -4.40 15.48
N ALA A 100 -9.61 -4.87 16.64
CA ALA A 100 -9.30 -6.17 17.18
C ALA A 100 -10.58 -6.89 17.61
N VAL A 101 -10.68 -8.19 17.31
CA VAL A 101 -11.82 -9.03 17.69
C VAL A 101 -11.32 -10.17 18.58
N ILE A 102 -11.76 -10.18 19.83
CA ILE A 102 -11.34 -11.16 20.82
C ILE A 102 -12.47 -12.16 21.07
N ALA A 103 -12.16 -13.44 20.90
CA ALA A 103 -13.06 -14.51 21.29
C ALA A 103 -12.95 -14.78 22.80
N PHE A 104 -14.12 -14.89 23.42
CA PHE A 104 -14.26 -15.14 24.85
C PHE A 104 -14.90 -16.51 25.05
N THR A 105 -14.27 -17.35 25.86
CA THR A 105 -14.75 -18.71 26.17
C THR A 105 -15.21 -18.75 27.65
N ASP A 106 -14.28 -18.93 28.59
CA ASP A 106 -14.46 -18.79 30.05
C ASP A 106 -13.45 -17.82 30.69
N SER A 107 -12.30 -17.69 30.04
CA SER A 107 -11.28 -16.67 30.27
C SER A 107 -11.06 -15.96 28.94
N PRO A 108 -10.83 -14.63 28.93
CA PRO A 108 -10.44 -13.96 27.70
C PRO A 108 -9.19 -14.64 27.11
N PHE A 109 -9.19 -14.82 25.79
CA PHE A 109 -8.00 -15.30 25.12
C PHE A 109 -7.01 -14.13 25.00
N ASP A 110 -6.05 -14.08 25.92
CA ASP A 110 -5.15 -12.94 26.13
C ASP A 110 -4.06 -12.76 25.05
N MET A 111 -4.29 -13.24 23.83
CA MET A 111 -3.30 -13.23 22.77
C MET A 111 -3.82 -12.52 21.53
N ILE A 112 -3.10 -11.47 21.15
CA ILE A 112 -3.33 -10.72 19.92
C ILE A 112 -2.27 -11.10 18.91
N PHE A 113 -2.73 -11.50 17.74
CA PHE A 113 -1.95 -11.81 16.56
C PHE A 113 -2.38 -10.82 15.47
N VAL A 114 -1.48 -9.90 15.17
CA VAL A 114 -1.62 -8.98 14.04
C VAL A 114 -1.85 -9.81 12.77
N SER A 115 -2.78 -9.38 11.93
CA SER A 115 -3.28 -10.09 10.73
C SER A 115 -4.20 -11.29 10.97
N MET A 116 -4.46 -11.69 12.21
CA MET A 116 -5.45 -12.73 12.51
C MET A 116 -6.68 -12.16 13.21
N ASN A 117 -6.49 -11.68 14.43
CA ASN A 117 -7.54 -11.12 15.27
C ASN A 117 -7.37 -9.62 15.52
N SER A 118 -6.35 -9.00 14.90
CA SER A 118 -6.16 -7.55 14.84
C SER A 118 -5.73 -7.10 13.45
N THR A 119 -6.25 -5.98 12.99
CA THR A 119 -5.93 -5.41 11.67
C THR A 119 -4.50 -4.86 11.63
N VAL A 120 -3.78 -5.13 10.54
CA VAL A 120 -2.42 -4.60 10.32
C VAL A 120 -2.45 -3.16 9.81
N GLU A 121 -3.34 -2.92 8.85
CA GLU A 121 -3.51 -1.62 8.20
C GLU A 121 -4.67 -0.86 8.84
N GLY A 122 -4.49 0.44 9.01
CA GLY A 122 -5.54 1.33 9.50
C GLY A 122 -6.59 1.57 8.42
N VAL A 123 -7.85 1.64 8.82
CA VAL A 123 -8.97 1.93 7.93
C VAL A 123 -9.55 3.30 8.26
N HIS A 124 -9.62 4.16 7.25
CA HIS A 124 -10.24 5.48 7.34
C HIS A 124 -11.45 5.57 6.40
N LEU A 125 -12.32 6.55 6.66
CA LEU A 125 -13.43 6.85 5.76
C LEU A 125 -12.91 7.41 4.43
N ILE A 126 -13.54 6.99 3.34
CA ILE A 126 -13.29 7.60 2.03
C ILE A 126 -13.87 9.02 2.08
N ALA A 127 -12.99 10.02 1.97
CA ALA A 127 -13.42 11.41 1.83
C ALA A 127 -14.38 11.50 0.64
N PRO A 128 -15.57 12.13 0.79
CA PRO A 128 -16.41 12.42 -0.36
C PRO A 128 -15.54 13.13 -1.39
N GLU A 129 -15.56 12.65 -2.64
CA GLU A 129 -15.00 13.45 -3.74
C GLU A 129 -15.59 14.84 -3.61
N GLU A 130 -14.71 15.82 -3.42
CA GLU A 130 -15.08 17.22 -3.41
C GLU A 130 -15.67 17.47 -4.79
N LYS A 131 -17.01 17.39 -4.90
CA LYS A 131 -17.71 17.76 -6.13
C LYS A 131 -17.17 19.11 -6.46
N ASP A 132 -16.47 19.22 -7.60
CA ASP A 132 -15.89 20.45 -8.11
C ASP A 132 -16.82 21.58 -7.72
N ILE A 133 -16.45 22.30 -6.67
CA ILE A 133 -17.20 23.47 -6.28
C ILE A 133 -16.94 24.35 -7.47
N GLU A 134 -17.93 24.46 -8.38
CA GLU A 134 -17.87 25.37 -9.51
C GLU A 134 -17.24 26.64 -8.94
N PRO A 135 -16.06 27.05 -9.44
CA PRO A 135 -15.28 28.09 -8.79
C PRO A 135 -16.23 29.26 -8.62
N LYS A 136 -16.62 29.54 -7.36
CA LYS A 136 -17.57 30.62 -7.05
C LYS A 136 -17.07 31.79 -7.85
N LYS A 137 -17.86 32.22 -8.86
CA LYS A 137 -17.49 33.29 -9.79
C LYS A 137 -16.74 34.34 -8.98
N LYS A 138 -15.45 34.51 -9.29
CA LYS A 138 -14.55 35.48 -8.68
C LYS A 138 -15.38 36.74 -8.51
N ALA A 139 -15.74 37.07 -7.27
CA ALA A 139 -16.64 38.19 -7.01
C ALA A 139 -15.98 39.42 -7.66
N GLU A 140 -16.63 39.99 -8.67
CA GLU A 140 -16.09 41.11 -9.42
C GLU A 140 -15.62 42.18 -8.43
N GLU A 141 -14.41 42.69 -8.63
CA GLU A 141 -13.80 43.67 -7.73
C GLU A 141 -14.72 44.89 -7.63
N LYS A 142 -15.40 45.05 -6.47
CA LYS A 142 -16.18 46.24 -6.20
C LYS A 142 -15.23 47.42 -6.08
N LEU A 143 -15.39 48.41 -6.95
CA LEU A 143 -14.68 49.68 -6.85
C LEU A 143 -15.23 50.44 -5.63
N TYR A 144 -14.41 50.58 -4.60
CA TYR A 144 -14.74 51.38 -3.42
C TYR A 144 -14.46 52.86 -3.69
N THR A 145 -15.34 53.74 -3.23
CA THR A 145 -15.12 55.19 -3.28
C THR A 145 -14.22 55.63 -2.13
N ASP A 146 -13.42 56.68 -2.35
CA ASP A 146 -12.40 57.14 -1.41
C ASP A 146 -12.99 57.47 -0.02
N GLY A 147 -12.37 56.95 1.04
CA GLY A 147 -12.82 57.10 2.44
C GLY A 147 -13.81 56.05 2.96
N THR A 148 -14.28 55.09 2.15
CA THR A 148 -15.12 53.99 2.64
C THR A 148 -14.28 52.81 3.15
N MET A 149 -14.63 52.27 4.32
CA MET A 149 -13.99 51.06 4.84
C MET A 149 -14.38 49.86 3.96
N ARG A 150 -13.37 49.13 3.49
CA ARG A 150 -13.60 47.91 2.70
C ARG A 150 -14.21 46.84 3.61
N GLU A 151 -15.28 46.20 3.12
CA GLU A 151 -15.90 45.07 3.82
C GLU A 151 -15.00 43.84 3.82
N THR A 152 -14.16 43.70 2.79
CA THR A 152 -13.17 42.64 2.69
C THR A 152 -11.77 43.17 3.01
N PRO A 153 -10.98 42.43 3.81
CA PRO A 153 -9.59 42.78 4.01
C PRO A 153 -8.86 42.78 2.67
N LEU A 154 -7.75 43.52 2.60
CA LEU A 154 -6.84 43.45 1.47
C LEU A 154 -6.52 41.98 1.15
N PRO A 155 -6.56 41.58 -0.14
CA PRO A 155 -6.10 40.26 -0.53
C PRO A 155 -4.68 40.07 0.00
N PHE A 156 -4.43 38.94 0.67
CA PHE A 156 -3.08 38.62 1.10
C PHE A 156 -2.19 38.51 -0.14
N ILE A 157 -1.11 39.29 -0.17
CA ILE A 157 -0.04 39.10 -1.14
C ILE A 157 0.73 37.87 -0.65
N ASN A 158 0.38 36.70 -1.18
CA ASN A 158 1.24 35.53 -1.05
C ASN A 158 2.51 35.81 -1.87
N TYR A 159 3.58 36.22 -1.20
CA TYR A 159 4.95 36.09 -1.71
C TYR A 159 5.35 34.60 -1.65
N VAL A 160 4.61 33.78 -2.40
CA VAL A 160 5.03 32.44 -2.80
C VAL A 160 5.08 32.50 -4.31
N GLU A 161 6.30 32.65 -4.81
CA GLU A 161 6.60 32.64 -6.22
C GLU A 161 6.08 31.32 -6.81
N GLY A 162 5.04 31.41 -7.64
CA GLY A 162 4.52 30.29 -8.41
C GLY A 162 3.53 29.40 -7.65
N GLN A 163 2.28 29.82 -7.56
CA GLN A 163 1.11 28.95 -7.81
C GLN A 163 -0.17 29.79 -7.79
N GLY A 164 -0.53 30.29 -8.98
CA GLY A 164 -1.75 31.06 -9.18
C GLY A 164 -2.01 31.25 -10.66
N GLN A 165 -2.86 30.35 -11.20
CA GLN A 165 -3.33 30.29 -12.59
C GLN A 165 -2.21 29.93 -13.60
N GLU A 166 -2.37 28.80 -14.29
CA GLU A 166 -1.66 28.56 -15.55
C GLU A 166 -2.09 29.65 -16.55
N THR A 167 -1.33 30.74 -16.59
CA THR A 167 -1.43 31.68 -17.70
C THR A 167 -0.95 30.94 -18.94
N LEU A 168 -1.84 30.74 -19.91
CA LEU A 168 -1.46 30.31 -21.25
C LEU A 168 -0.30 31.21 -21.70
N ILE A 169 0.84 30.58 -21.98
CA ILE A 169 2.07 31.27 -22.37
C ILE A 169 1.73 32.12 -23.60
N SER A 170 1.97 33.44 -23.53
CA SER A 170 1.72 34.31 -24.69
C SER A 170 2.58 33.85 -25.87
N ASP A 171 2.10 34.00 -27.10
CA ASP A 171 2.85 33.54 -28.29
C ASP A 171 4.27 34.12 -28.34
N GLN A 172 4.46 35.35 -27.85
CA GLN A 172 5.77 35.98 -27.72
C GLN A 172 6.63 35.31 -26.65
N THR A 173 6.04 34.95 -25.51
CA THR A 173 6.73 34.20 -24.45
C THR A 173 7.08 32.79 -24.91
N ALA A 174 6.23 32.13 -25.69
CA ALA A 174 6.48 30.80 -26.26
C ALA A 174 7.61 30.82 -27.31
N GLN A 175 7.63 31.84 -28.17
CA GLN A 175 8.72 32.04 -29.14
C GLN A 175 10.04 32.39 -28.46
N THR A 176 10.00 33.24 -27.43
CA THR A 176 11.20 33.59 -26.65
C THR A 176 11.71 32.36 -25.89
N ALA A 177 10.83 31.59 -25.24
CA ALA A 177 11.18 30.33 -24.58
C ALA A 177 11.74 29.29 -25.56
N SER A 178 11.20 29.21 -26.78
CA SER A 178 11.74 28.34 -27.84
C SER A 178 13.15 28.79 -28.26
N SER A 179 13.37 30.10 -28.42
CA SER A 179 14.69 30.64 -28.77
C SER A 179 15.73 30.48 -27.64
N LEU A 180 15.29 30.50 -26.39
CA LEU A 180 16.13 30.21 -25.21
C LEU A 180 16.39 28.71 -25.06
N GLY A 181 15.41 27.86 -25.40
CA GLY A 181 15.51 26.40 -25.38
C GLY A 181 16.46 25.83 -26.44
N VAL A 182 16.63 26.52 -27.57
CA VAL A 182 17.62 26.14 -28.61
C VAL A 182 19.06 26.42 -28.15
N SER A 183 19.27 27.34 -27.20
CA SER A 183 20.60 27.70 -26.69
C SER A 183 21.00 26.96 -25.40
N SER A 184 20.07 26.24 -24.76
CA SER A 184 20.44 25.17 -23.83
C SER A 184 20.93 23.96 -24.62
N SER A 185 22.12 24.13 -25.21
CA SER A 185 23.08 23.07 -25.52
C SER A 185 22.76 21.85 -24.67
N LYS A 186 22.28 20.77 -25.32
CA LYS A 186 22.36 19.36 -24.86
C LYS A 186 22.89 19.28 -23.45
N THR A 187 22.10 19.67 -22.45
CA THR A 187 22.53 19.51 -21.07
C THR A 187 22.57 18.02 -20.96
N ALA A 188 23.78 17.46 -20.90
CA ALA A 188 24.01 16.03 -20.89
C ALA A 188 22.97 15.43 -19.96
N ARG A 189 21.93 14.81 -20.54
CA ARG A 189 20.74 14.37 -19.81
C ARG A 189 21.31 13.46 -18.75
N SER A 190 21.30 13.93 -17.49
CA SER A 190 21.89 13.19 -16.38
C SER A 190 21.33 11.77 -16.47
N ARG A 191 22.21 10.78 -16.62
CA ARG A 191 21.77 9.39 -16.67
C ARG A 191 21.02 9.13 -15.38
N VAL A 192 19.72 8.87 -15.49
CA VAL A 192 18.89 8.55 -14.32
C VAL A 192 19.47 7.28 -13.72
N SER A 193 19.94 7.34 -12.48
CA SER A 193 20.48 6.18 -11.78
C SER A 193 19.34 5.31 -11.23
N PRO A 194 19.50 3.98 -11.18
CA PRO A 194 18.53 3.11 -10.51
C PRO A 194 18.33 3.52 -9.05
N TYR A 195 17.09 3.47 -8.59
CA TYR A 195 16.72 3.68 -7.20
C TYR A 195 16.67 2.34 -6.46
N PHE A 196 17.25 2.30 -5.27
CA PHE A 196 17.21 1.17 -4.35
C PHE A 196 16.47 1.59 -3.08
N PHE A 197 15.54 0.74 -2.62
CA PHE A 197 14.89 0.92 -1.33
C PHE A 197 15.87 0.67 -0.17
N GLU A 198 15.67 1.34 0.97
CA GLU A 198 16.56 1.25 2.13
C GLU A 198 16.70 -0.20 2.64
N GLU A 199 15.61 -0.95 2.58
CA GLU A 199 15.52 -2.35 2.98
C GLU A 199 16.39 -3.27 2.12
N ASP A 200 16.63 -2.91 0.86
CA ASP A 200 17.37 -3.73 -0.10
C ASP A 200 18.86 -3.31 -0.20
N LEU A 201 19.31 -2.34 0.59
CA LEU A 201 20.71 -1.91 0.65
C LEU A 201 21.59 -2.86 1.49
N VAL A 202 20.99 -3.56 2.44
CA VAL A 202 21.68 -4.43 3.39
C VAL A 202 21.22 -5.86 3.18
N SER A 203 22.14 -6.83 3.23
CA SER A 203 21.79 -8.25 3.14
C SER A 203 20.97 -8.67 4.36
N PRO A 204 19.72 -9.12 4.20
CA PRO A 204 18.93 -9.66 5.30
C PRO A 204 19.40 -11.09 5.66
N ASP A 205 19.04 -11.56 6.85
CA ASP A 205 19.49 -12.85 7.38
C ASP A 205 18.82 -14.07 6.71
N SER A 206 17.55 -13.94 6.30
CA SER A 206 16.79 -14.99 5.60
C SER A 206 15.44 -14.47 5.05
N GLY A 207 14.76 -15.28 4.24
CA GLY A 207 13.38 -15.02 3.78
C GLY A 207 13.27 -14.43 2.37
N ASP A 208 12.10 -13.91 2.05
CA ASP A 208 11.77 -13.36 0.72
C ASP A 208 12.63 -12.13 0.37
N ASP A 209 12.95 -11.32 1.39
CA ASP A 209 13.83 -10.15 1.24
C ASP A 209 15.24 -10.56 0.79
N PHE A 210 15.75 -11.71 1.27
CA PHE A 210 17.05 -12.24 0.86
C PHE A 210 17.06 -12.62 -0.62
N LEU A 211 15.98 -13.24 -1.10
CA LEU A 211 15.85 -13.63 -2.51
C LEU A 211 15.84 -12.39 -3.42
N LEU A 212 15.10 -11.35 -3.03
CA LEU A 212 15.10 -10.08 -3.76
C LEU A 212 16.50 -9.44 -3.77
N PHE A 213 17.15 -9.37 -2.61
CA PHE A 213 18.50 -8.84 -2.48
C PHE A 213 19.51 -9.56 -3.40
N GLU A 214 19.46 -10.89 -3.45
CA GLU A 214 20.34 -11.69 -4.31
C GLU A 214 20.13 -11.37 -5.80
N VAL A 215 18.87 -11.22 -6.23
CA VAL A 215 18.54 -10.84 -7.61
C VAL A 215 19.05 -9.43 -7.92
N LEU A 216 18.83 -8.45 -7.05
CA LEU A 216 19.28 -7.06 -7.28
C LEU A 216 20.80 -6.95 -7.30
N LYS A 217 21.49 -7.64 -6.40
CA LYS A 217 22.95 -7.68 -6.34
C LYS A 217 23.57 -8.28 -7.60
N THR A 218 22.94 -9.30 -8.19
CA THR A 218 23.48 -9.97 -9.39
C THR A 218 23.15 -9.23 -10.68
N THR A 219 22.02 -8.53 -10.74
CA THR A 219 21.51 -7.91 -11.97
C THR A 219 21.70 -6.41 -12.03
N PHE A 220 21.18 -5.65 -11.06
CA PHE A 220 21.21 -4.19 -11.06
C PHE A 220 22.61 -3.62 -10.84
N VAL A 221 23.45 -4.26 -10.04
CA VAL A 221 24.87 -3.87 -9.88
C VAL A 221 25.67 -4.10 -11.16
N GLN A 222 25.26 -5.07 -11.98
CA GLN A 222 25.90 -5.41 -13.26
C GLN A 222 25.20 -4.76 -14.46
N GLU A 223 24.19 -3.91 -14.24
CA GLU A 223 23.36 -3.27 -15.28
C GLU A 223 22.68 -4.27 -16.26
N LYS A 224 22.41 -5.49 -15.80
CA LYS A 224 21.77 -6.56 -16.61
C LYS A 224 20.25 -6.53 -16.48
N TYR A 225 19.62 -5.49 -17.00
CA TYR A 225 18.18 -5.26 -16.80
C TYR A 225 17.27 -6.29 -17.49
N GLU A 226 17.66 -6.82 -18.65
CA GLU A 226 16.92 -7.91 -19.31
C GLU A 226 16.88 -9.19 -18.46
N GLU A 227 18.03 -9.57 -17.87
CA GLU A 227 18.10 -10.71 -16.94
C GLU A 227 17.32 -10.43 -15.66
N ALA A 228 17.34 -9.18 -15.17
CA ALA A 228 16.57 -8.74 -14.01
C ALA A 228 15.07 -8.96 -14.20
N ILE A 229 14.52 -8.59 -15.36
CA ILE A 229 13.09 -8.76 -15.67
C ILE A 229 12.69 -10.23 -15.56
N VAL A 230 13.51 -11.15 -16.09
CA VAL A 230 13.22 -12.60 -16.04
C VAL A 230 13.25 -13.12 -14.61
N LEU A 231 14.29 -12.80 -13.85
CA LEU A 231 14.46 -13.28 -12.47
C LEU A 231 13.42 -12.70 -11.51
N LEU A 232 13.11 -11.41 -11.65
CA LEU A 232 12.10 -10.74 -10.83
C LEU A 232 10.68 -11.23 -11.15
N ASN A 233 10.34 -11.48 -12.42
CA ASN A 233 9.05 -12.09 -12.77
C ASN A 233 8.93 -13.51 -12.22
N LYS A 234 10.02 -14.28 -12.22
CA LYS A 234 10.05 -15.61 -11.59
C LYS A 234 9.78 -15.50 -10.08
N LEU A 235 10.39 -14.54 -9.40
CA LEU A 235 10.16 -14.28 -7.97
C LEU A 235 8.72 -13.79 -7.70
N ASN A 236 8.16 -12.96 -8.57
CA ASN A 236 6.77 -12.49 -8.45
C ASN A 236 5.74 -13.64 -8.55
N GLY A 237 6.10 -14.72 -9.23
CA GLY A 237 5.27 -15.93 -9.38
C GLY A 237 5.35 -16.89 -8.19
N THR A 238 6.23 -16.68 -7.21
CA THR A 238 6.31 -17.51 -6.01
C THR A 238 5.46 -16.94 -4.86
N ASN A 239 5.35 -17.69 -3.76
CA ASN A 239 4.61 -17.25 -2.58
C ASN A 239 5.45 -16.27 -1.74
N ILE A 240 5.65 -15.06 -2.24
CA ILE A 240 6.33 -13.96 -1.53
C ILE A 240 5.35 -13.06 -0.81
N SER A 241 5.81 -12.44 0.29
CA SER A 241 5.07 -11.41 1.03
C SER A 241 4.64 -10.24 0.14
N GLN A 242 3.53 -9.57 0.51
CA GLN A 242 2.99 -8.46 -0.28
C GLN A 242 3.95 -7.26 -0.34
N SER A 243 4.70 -7.00 0.75
CA SER A 243 5.72 -5.94 0.78
C SER A 243 6.82 -6.21 -0.26
N VAL A 244 7.38 -7.43 -0.26
CA VAL A 244 8.41 -7.83 -1.24
C VAL A 244 7.84 -7.81 -2.65
N ARG A 245 6.59 -8.27 -2.83
CA ARG A 245 5.91 -8.22 -4.12
C ARG A 245 5.79 -6.81 -4.68
N ASN A 246 5.45 -5.84 -3.84
CA ASN A 246 5.37 -4.44 -4.24
C ASN A 246 6.75 -3.93 -4.68
N ARG A 247 7.82 -4.20 -3.92
CA ARG A 247 9.19 -3.82 -4.31
C ARG A 247 9.64 -4.52 -5.59
N VAL A 248 9.36 -5.82 -5.75
CA VAL A 248 9.62 -6.59 -6.98
C VAL A 248 8.96 -5.93 -8.19
N ASN A 249 7.67 -5.58 -8.10
CA ASN A 249 6.97 -4.90 -9.19
C ASN A 249 7.61 -3.53 -9.53
N PHE A 250 8.10 -2.82 -8.52
CA PHE A 250 8.79 -1.54 -8.71
C PHE A 250 10.14 -1.73 -9.44
N TYR A 251 10.93 -2.74 -9.06
CA TYR A 251 12.18 -3.05 -9.76
C TYR A 251 11.96 -3.58 -11.17
N ILE A 252 10.89 -4.33 -11.42
CA ILE A 252 10.49 -4.72 -12.78
C ILE A 252 10.22 -3.48 -13.62
N ALA A 253 9.48 -2.49 -13.08
CA ALA A 253 9.21 -1.24 -13.77
C ALA A 253 10.50 -0.46 -14.11
N GLN A 254 11.42 -0.35 -13.15
CA GLN A 254 12.73 0.27 -13.39
C GLN A 254 13.53 -0.49 -14.45
N ALA A 255 13.54 -1.82 -14.41
CA ALA A 255 14.25 -2.62 -15.40
C ALA A 255 13.69 -2.40 -16.82
N TYR A 256 12.37 -2.38 -16.99
CA TYR A 256 11.72 -2.03 -18.26
C TYR A 256 12.06 -0.60 -18.72
N PHE A 257 12.12 0.36 -17.80
CA PHE A 257 12.55 1.72 -18.12
C PHE A 257 13.98 1.75 -18.68
N PHE A 258 14.90 0.98 -18.10
CA PHE A 258 16.30 0.93 -18.55
C PHE A 258 16.50 0.14 -19.84
N THR A 259 15.63 -0.82 -20.16
CA THR A 259 15.65 -1.53 -21.46
C THR A 259 14.97 -0.73 -22.58
N GLY A 260 14.23 0.33 -22.24
CA GLY A 260 13.58 1.23 -23.19
C GLY A 260 12.11 0.89 -23.48
N ASP A 261 11.56 -0.14 -22.83
CA ASP A 261 10.12 -0.47 -22.91
C ASP A 261 9.33 0.40 -21.91
N PHE A 262 9.13 1.65 -22.28
CA PHE A 262 8.47 2.63 -21.43
C PHE A 262 6.98 2.33 -21.21
N GLU A 263 6.33 1.63 -22.15
CA GLU A 263 4.93 1.23 -22.01
C GLU A 263 4.76 0.23 -20.85
N GLN A 264 5.58 -0.83 -20.84
CA GLN A 264 5.56 -1.80 -19.75
C GLN A 264 6.01 -1.16 -18.43
N ALA A 265 7.03 -0.30 -18.47
CA ALA A 265 7.47 0.44 -17.28
C ALA A 265 6.31 1.22 -16.64
N ALA A 266 5.55 1.99 -17.43
CA ALA A 266 4.41 2.76 -16.94
C ALA A 266 3.33 1.86 -16.33
N MET A 267 3.01 0.71 -16.96
CA MET A 267 2.04 -0.24 -16.42
C MET A 267 2.45 -0.80 -15.05
N PHE A 268 3.72 -1.17 -14.87
CA PHE A 268 4.21 -1.69 -13.59
C PHE A 268 4.35 -0.60 -12.53
N PHE A 269 4.74 0.62 -12.90
CA PHE A 269 4.73 1.76 -11.98
C PHE A 269 3.31 2.08 -11.48
N ALA A 270 2.29 2.01 -12.33
CA ALA A 270 0.90 2.21 -11.91
C ALA A 270 0.45 1.21 -10.82
N LYS A 271 0.89 -0.05 -10.91
CA LYS A 271 0.59 -1.09 -9.90
C LYS A 271 1.21 -0.80 -8.53
N THR A 272 2.29 -0.03 -8.49
CA THR A 272 3.03 0.29 -7.26
C THR A 272 2.66 1.65 -6.69
N ALA A 273 1.77 2.41 -7.35
CA ALA A 273 1.40 3.76 -6.95
C ALA A 273 0.79 3.84 -5.53
N GLN A 274 0.03 2.83 -5.13
CA GLN A 274 -0.54 2.76 -3.79
C GLN A 274 0.52 2.50 -2.71
N ALA A 275 1.52 1.66 -3.02
CA ALA A 275 2.57 1.28 -2.08
C ALA A 275 3.67 2.34 -1.96
N PHE A 276 4.08 2.96 -3.09
CA PHE A 276 5.21 3.89 -3.16
C PHE A 276 4.84 5.19 -3.92
N PRO A 277 3.89 5.99 -3.44
CA PRO A 277 3.33 7.11 -4.21
C PRO A 277 4.36 8.16 -4.64
N LEU A 278 5.36 8.45 -3.80
CA LEU A 278 6.40 9.43 -4.12
C LEU A 278 7.34 8.92 -5.22
N GLN A 279 7.89 7.72 -5.02
CA GLN A 279 8.85 7.09 -5.93
C GLN A 279 8.17 6.83 -7.29
N THR A 280 6.96 6.27 -7.28
CA THR A 280 6.18 6.04 -8.49
C THR A 280 5.92 7.33 -9.24
N LYS A 281 5.55 8.45 -8.57
CA LYS A 281 5.34 9.73 -9.25
C LYS A 281 6.59 10.21 -9.98
N ILE A 282 7.76 10.15 -9.33
CA ILE A 282 9.04 10.57 -9.92
C ILE A 282 9.36 9.72 -11.16
N TRP A 283 9.29 8.40 -11.02
CA TRP A 283 9.63 7.48 -12.12
C TRP A 283 8.60 7.49 -13.24
N MET A 284 7.32 7.69 -12.93
CA MET A 284 6.27 7.85 -13.92
C MET A 284 6.51 9.09 -14.78
N ASN A 285 6.89 10.22 -14.16
CA ASN A 285 7.25 11.42 -14.91
C ASN A 285 8.43 11.15 -15.86
N TYR A 286 9.51 10.51 -15.38
CA TYR A 286 10.62 10.13 -16.25
C TYR A 286 10.20 9.22 -17.41
N THR A 287 9.29 8.28 -17.14
CA THR A 287 8.78 7.33 -18.14
C THR A 287 7.92 8.05 -19.19
N LEU A 288 6.99 8.90 -18.76
CA LEU A 288 6.12 9.66 -19.64
C LEU A 288 6.90 10.68 -20.49
N ASP A 289 7.91 11.33 -19.90
CA ASP A 289 8.82 12.22 -20.63
C ASP A 289 9.55 11.50 -21.77
N ARG A 290 9.85 10.20 -21.59
CA ARG A 290 10.47 9.37 -22.63
C ARG A 290 9.47 8.93 -23.71
N ILE A 291 8.24 8.61 -23.34
CA ILE A 291 7.17 8.25 -24.30
C ILE A 291 6.78 9.45 -25.17
N ALA A 292 6.70 10.65 -24.58
CA ALA A 292 6.29 11.86 -25.28
C ALA A 292 7.32 12.38 -26.31
N LEU A 293 8.54 11.84 -26.30
CA LEU A 293 9.58 12.16 -27.25
C LEU A 293 9.66 11.05 -28.30
N PRO A 294 9.08 11.22 -29.51
CA PRO A 294 9.34 10.29 -30.60
C PRO A 294 10.84 10.31 -30.95
N GLU A 295 11.38 9.13 -31.26
CA GLU A 295 12.80 8.94 -31.67
C GLU A 295 13.22 9.84 -32.84
#